data_AF-A0A6S6RNW9-F1
#
_entry.id   AF-A0A6S6RNW9-F1
#
_cell.length_a   1.000
_cell.length_b   1.000
_cell.length_c   1.000
_cell.angle_alpha   90.00
_cell.angle_beta   90.00
_cell.angle_gamma   90.00
#
_symmetry.space_group_name_H-M   'P 1'
#
loop_
_entity.id
_entity.type
_entity.pdbx_description
1 polymer ?
#
loop_
_entity_poly.entity_id
_entity_poly.type
_entity_poly.pdbx_seq_one_letter_code
_entity_poly.pdbx_strand_id
1 'polypeptide(L)'
;MMGLKNAGIIVANPDTLVAIGNFSQSNVLLGILGFFIIVVLAARNIHAAVLFSIVITTLIRMIIGDVQYNGVFALPPSIMTVVGHVDMIGSLDIALSGIIFSFMLVNLFDSSGTLIGVTDKAGLADKTGKFPQMKQALDVDSLSSVAGSAMGTSSVTAYIESSSGVAIGRRTGLTTIVVGALFLLTIFISPLASMVPAYATAGALIYVGVL
;
A
#
# COMPACT_ATOMS: atom_id res chain seq x y z
N MET A 1 -4.41 12.17 -1.08
CA MET A 1 -5.39 12.43 -2.16
C MET A 1 -5.96 11.16 -2.81
N MET A 2 -5.16 10.10 -3.03
CA MET A 2 -5.66 8.85 -3.64
C MET A 2 -6.85 8.22 -2.90
N GLY A 3 -6.83 8.21 -1.56
CA GLY A 3 -7.98 7.74 -0.77
C GLY A 3 -9.27 8.53 -1.03
N LEU A 4 -9.23 9.86 -1.10
CA LEU A 4 -10.41 10.67 -1.37
C LEU A 4 -10.94 10.48 -2.80
N LYS A 5 -10.05 10.24 -3.77
CA LYS A 5 -10.42 9.89 -5.15
C LYS A 5 -11.07 8.51 -5.23
N ASN A 6 -10.49 7.50 -4.57
CA ASN A 6 -11.03 6.13 -4.55
C ASN A 6 -12.34 6.03 -3.78
N ALA A 7 -12.57 6.89 -2.78
CA ALA A 7 -13.85 7.02 -2.10
C ALA A 7 -14.91 7.73 -2.96
N GLY A 8 -14.55 8.31 -4.10
CA GLY A 8 -15.45 9.13 -4.92
C GLY A 8 -15.82 10.48 -4.28
N ILE A 9 -15.14 10.88 -3.20
CA ILE A 9 -15.33 12.19 -2.54
C ILE A 9 -14.73 13.31 -3.40
N ILE A 10 -13.64 12.99 -4.13
CA ILE A 10 -13.02 13.88 -5.11
C ILE A 10 -13.14 13.26 -6.50
N VAL A 11 -13.75 13.99 -7.42
CA VAL A 11 -13.85 13.65 -8.84
C VAL A 11 -13.04 14.66 -9.65
N ALA A 12 -12.38 14.19 -10.71
CA ALA A 12 -11.65 15.08 -11.61
C ALA A 12 -12.65 15.96 -12.36
N ASN A 13 -12.51 17.28 -12.26
CA ASN A 13 -13.26 18.24 -13.05
C ASN A 13 -12.30 18.91 -14.05
N PRO A 14 -12.61 18.91 -15.36
CA PRO A 14 -11.78 19.56 -16.37
C PRO A 14 -11.47 21.04 -16.09
N ASP A 15 -12.32 21.74 -15.33
CA ASP A 15 -12.16 23.18 -15.07
C ASP A 15 -11.38 23.52 -13.78
N THR A 16 -11.38 22.64 -12.77
CA THR A 16 -10.79 22.94 -11.44
C THR A 16 -9.81 21.88 -10.94
N LEU A 17 -9.51 20.85 -11.73
CA LEU A 17 -8.70 19.66 -11.37
C LEU A 17 -9.30 18.79 -10.24
N VAL A 18 -10.14 19.36 -9.37
CA VAL A 18 -10.76 18.74 -8.19
C VAL A 18 -12.20 19.26 -8.04
N ALA A 19 -13.18 18.35 -7.99
CA ALA A 19 -14.56 18.65 -7.62
C ALA A 19 -15.08 17.67 -6.55
N ILE A 20 -16.07 18.12 -5.78
CA ILE A 20 -16.72 17.29 -4.76
C ILE A 20 -17.65 16.30 -5.48
N GLY A 21 -17.49 15.01 -5.19
CA GLY A 21 -18.33 13.96 -5.73
C GLY A 21 -19.75 13.98 -5.16
N ASN A 22 -20.67 13.30 -5.84
CA ASN A 22 -22.08 13.28 -5.45
C ASN A 22 -22.30 12.37 -4.21
N PHE A 23 -22.63 12.97 -3.07
CA PHE A 23 -22.90 12.27 -1.81
C PHE A 23 -24.11 11.34 -1.84
N SER A 24 -25.00 11.46 -2.84
CA SER A 24 -26.14 10.53 -3.02
C SER A 24 -25.72 9.20 -3.64
N GLN A 25 -24.46 9.04 -4.07
CA GLN A 25 -23.97 7.76 -4.58
C GLN A 25 -23.59 6.83 -3.44
N SER A 26 -24.13 5.60 -3.47
CA SER A 26 -23.89 4.55 -2.46
C SER A 26 -22.38 4.29 -2.23
N ASN A 27 -21.55 4.42 -3.26
CA ASN A 27 -20.10 4.22 -3.18
C ASN A 27 -19.38 5.25 -2.28
N VAL A 28 -19.80 6.52 -2.34
CA VAL A 28 -19.21 7.60 -1.52
C VAL A 28 -19.59 7.42 -0.06
N LEU A 29 -20.85 7.05 0.18
CA LEU A 29 -21.37 6.80 1.52
C LEU A 29 -20.66 5.62 2.19
N LEU A 30 -20.41 4.54 1.44
CA LEU A 30 -19.66 3.37 1.93
C LEU A 30 -18.18 3.67 2.18
N GLY A 31 -17.55 4.52 1.36
CA GLY A 31 -16.18 4.99 1.61
C GLY A 31 -16.06 5.82 2.88
N ILE A 32 -17.02 6.73 3.13
CA ILE A 32 -17.10 7.53 4.36
C ILE A 32 -17.35 6.61 5.57
N LEU A 33 -18.30 5.68 5.44
CA LEU A 33 -18.61 4.71 6.49
C LEU A 33 -17.39 3.86 6.84
N GLY A 34 -16.63 3.38 5.84
CA GLY A 34 -15.37 2.66 6.06
C GLY A 34 -14.36 3.48 6.85
N PHE A 35 -14.17 4.76 6.50
CA PHE A 35 -13.31 5.65 7.26
C PHE A 35 -13.76 5.80 8.72
N PHE A 36 -15.06 6.01 8.97
CA PHE A 36 -15.59 6.12 10.34
C PHE A 36 -15.41 4.83 11.15
N ILE A 37 -15.60 3.65 10.54
CA ILE A 37 -15.33 2.37 11.20
C ILE A 37 -13.87 2.31 11.64
N ILE A 38 -12.93 2.67 10.76
CA ILE A 38 -11.50 2.65 11.10
C ILE A 38 -11.21 3.57 12.28
N VAL A 39 -11.71 4.80 12.27
CA VAL A 39 -11.51 5.77 13.35
C VAL A 39 -12.07 5.26 14.68
N VAL A 40 -13.28 4.68 14.68
CA VAL A 40 -13.92 4.15 15.89
C VAL A 40 -13.17 2.93 16.45
N LEU A 41 -12.75 1.99 15.59
CA LEU A 41 -12.00 0.81 16.03
C LEU A 41 -10.57 1.16 16.46
N ALA A 42 -9.93 2.12 15.79
CA ALA A 42 -8.62 2.62 16.17
C ALA A 42 -8.67 3.36 17.51
N ALA A 43 -9.71 4.17 17.76
CA ALA A 43 -9.94 4.80 19.07
C ALA A 43 -10.12 3.78 20.21
N ARG A 44 -10.55 2.54 19.87
CA ARG A 44 -10.65 1.41 20.81
C ARG A 44 -9.37 0.57 20.90
N ASN A 45 -8.25 1.02 20.34
CA ASN A 45 -6.96 0.32 20.31
C ASN A 45 -7.01 -1.07 19.65
N ILE A 46 -7.91 -1.28 18.67
CA ILE A 46 -7.99 -2.53 17.92
C ILE A 46 -6.99 -2.47 16.76
N HIS A 47 -5.91 -3.26 16.87
CA HIS A 47 -4.81 -3.29 15.90
C HIS A 47 -5.24 -3.71 14.48
N ALA A 48 -6.37 -4.41 14.33
CA ALA A 48 -6.93 -4.86 13.06
C ALA A 48 -8.04 -3.94 12.50
N ALA A 49 -8.15 -2.70 12.97
CA ALA A 49 -9.21 -1.75 12.58
C ALA A 49 -9.38 -1.60 11.05
N VAL A 50 -8.26 -1.47 10.32
CA VAL A 50 -8.26 -1.35 8.86
C VAL A 50 -8.83 -2.60 8.20
N LEU A 51 -8.40 -3.79 8.64
CA LEU A 51 -8.83 -5.06 8.07
C LEU A 51 -10.32 -5.32 8.32
N PHE A 52 -10.80 -5.06 9.55
CA PHE A 52 -12.22 -5.18 9.87
C PHE A 52 -13.08 -4.22 9.04
N SER A 53 -12.64 -2.98 8.84
CA SER A 53 -13.36 -2.04 7.98
C SER A 53 -13.50 -2.54 6.55
N ILE A 54 -12.41 -3.03 5.94
CA ILE A 54 -12.44 -3.57 4.58
C ILE A 54 -13.41 -4.76 4.49
N VAL A 55 -13.38 -5.67 5.47
CA VAL A 55 -14.28 -6.83 5.49
C VAL A 55 -15.74 -6.39 5.65
N ILE A 56 -16.05 -5.51 6.60
CA ILE A 56 -17.42 -5.05 6.86
C ILE A 56 -17.99 -4.29 5.66
N THR A 57 -17.23 -3.35 5.09
CA THR A 57 -17.67 -2.57 3.92
C THR A 57 -17.86 -3.45 2.68
N THR A 58 -16.98 -4.44 2.47
CA THR A 58 -17.12 -5.42 1.39
C THR A 58 -18.34 -6.32 1.59
N LEU A 59 -18.61 -6.80 2.82
CA LEU A 59 -19.80 -7.60 3.13
C LEU A 59 -21.10 -6.83 2.96
N ILE A 60 -21.16 -5.59 3.45
CA ILE A 60 -22.32 -4.71 3.24
C ILE A 60 -22.59 -4.57 1.74
N ARG A 61 -21.54 -4.42 0.92
CA ARG A 61 -21.72 -4.34 -0.52
C ARG A 61 -22.19 -5.63 -1.16
N MET A 62 -21.66 -6.77 -0.70
CA MET A 62 -22.08 -8.09 -1.15
C MET A 62 -23.59 -8.31 -0.92
N ILE A 63 -24.12 -7.81 0.21
CA ILE A 63 -25.56 -7.85 0.52
C ILE A 63 -26.38 -6.92 -0.39
N ILE A 64 -25.83 -5.75 -0.76
CA ILE A 64 -26.48 -4.81 -1.69
C ILE A 64 -26.48 -5.33 -3.15
N GLY A 65 -25.71 -6.39 -3.46
CA GLY A 65 -25.84 -7.17 -4.70
C GLY A 65 -24.99 -6.72 -5.89
N ASP A 66 -23.93 -5.95 -5.67
CA ASP A 66 -23.09 -5.38 -6.75
C ASP A 66 -21.64 -5.88 -6.73
N VAL A 67 -21.40 -7.03 -6.08
CA VAL A 67 -20.09 -7.70 -6.06
C VAL A 67 -20.28 -9.13 -6.57
N GLN A 68 -19.67 -9.43 -7.70
CA GLN A 68 -19.61 -10.78 -8.25
C GLN A 68 -18.66 -11.63 -7.40
N TYR A 69 -19.16 -12.75 -6.88
CA TYR A 69 -18.33 -13.70 -6.15
C TYR A 69 -17.43 -14.46 -7.13
N ASN A 70 -16.13 -14.17 -7.08
CA ASN A 70 -15.14 -14.73 -8.02
C ASN A 70 -14.44 -16.00 -7.48
N GLY A 71 -14.94 -16.58 -6.36
CA GLY A 71 -14.35 -17.76 -5.72
C GLY A 71 -13.42 -17.41 -4.55
N VAL A 72 -12.94 -18.45 -3.84
CA VAL A 72 -11.95 -18.32 -2.74
C VAL A 72 -10.53 -18.57 -3.25
N PHE A 73 -10.38 -19.48 -4.19
CA PHE A 73 -9.09 -20.02 -4.61
C PHE A 73 -8.94 -19.94 -6.12
N ALA A 74 -7.83 -19.41 -6.60
CA ALA A 74 -7.44 -19.44 -8.00
C ALA A 74 -5.96 -19.77 -8.16
N LEU A 75 -5.62 -20.37 -9.30
CA LEU A 75 -4.23 -20.51 -9.70
C LEU A 75 -3.66 -19.12 -10.02
N PRO A 76 -2.43 -18.81 -9.59
CA PRO A 76 -1.77 -17.55 -9.92
C PRO A 76 -1.80 -17.29 -11.43
N PRO A 77 -2.14 -16.08 -11.89
CA PRO A 77 -2.02 -15.73 -13.30
C PRO A 77 -0.56 -15.88 -13.76
N SER A 78 -0.36 -16.14 -15.05
CA SER A 78 0.97 -16.38 -15.59
C SER A 78 1.86 -15.14 -15.44
N ILE A 79 3.03 -15.32 -14.82
CA ILE A 79 4.04 -14.27 -14.63
C ILE A 79 4.78 -13.93 -15.94
N MET A 80 4.68 -14.78 -16.96
CA MET A 80 5.37 -14.63 -18.25
C MET A 80 4.96 -13.38 -19.03
N THR A 81 3.76 -12.85 -18.79
CA THR A 81 3.26 -11.66 -19.50
C THR A 81 3.78 -10.35 -18.92
N VAL A 82 4.40 -10.38 -17.73
CA VAL A 82 4.78 -9.18 -16.98
C VAL A 82 6.29 -9.18 -16.68
N VAL A 83 6.86 -10.34 -16.37
CA VAL A 83 8.30 -10.48 -16.10
C VAL A 83 9.08 -10.20 -17.38
N GLY A 84 10.06 -9.29 -17.32
CA GLY A 84 10.95 -8.97 -18.44
C GLY A 84 10.34 -8.08 -19.53
N HIS A 85 9.05 -7.73 -19.45
CA HIS A 85 8.40 -6.76 -20.34
C HIS A 85 8.63 -5.31 -19.87
N VAL A 86 9.86 -5.01 -19.42
CA VAL A 86 10.25 -3.67 -19.00
C VAL A 86 10.66 -2.89 -20.24
N ASP A 87 9.98 -1.76 -20.48
CA ASP A 87 10.31 -0.87 -21.59
C ASP A 87 11.57 -0.05 -21.28
N MET A 88 12.74 -0.69 -21.45
CA MET A 88 14.04 -0.04 -21.26
C MET A 88 14.31 1.03 -22.31
N ILE A 89 13.77 0.87 -23.52
CA ILE A 89 14.00 1.80 -24.63
C ILE A 89 13.18 3.07 -24.40
N GLY A 90 11.92 2.94 -24.01
CA GLY A 90 11.08 4.06 -23.60
C GLY A 90 11.63 4.75 -22.35
N SER A 91 12.19 4.01 -21.39
CA SER A 91 12.82 4.59 -20.20
C SER A 91 14.03 5.50 -20.48
N LEU A 92 14.67 5.38 -21.66
CA LEU A 92 15.82 6.21 -22.06
C LEU A 92 15.38 7.50 -22.77
N ASP A 93 14.08 7.72 -22.97
CA ASP A 93 13.58 8.96 -23.54
C ASP A 93 13.91 10.15 -22.62
N ILE A 94 14.53 11.18 -23.20
CA ILE A 94 14.89 12.42 -22.51
C ILE A 94 13.65 13.09 -21.93
N ALA A 95 12.47 12.93 -22.55
CA ALA A 95 11.21 13.44 -22.02
C ALA A 95 10.83 12.83 -20.66
N LEU A 96 11.20 11.57 -20.41
CA LEU A 96 10.93 10.86 -19.16
C LEU A 96 12.05 11.01 -18.13
N SER A 97 13.26 11.41 -18.55
CA SER A 97 14.43 11.53 -17.67
C SER A 97 14.16 12.39 -16.41
N GLY A 98 13.47 13.52 -16.56
CA GLY A 98 13.11 14.39 -15.43
C GLY A 98 12.13 13.75 -14.46
N ILE A 99 11.16 12.98 -14.97
CA ILE A 99 10.18 12.26 -14.16
C ILE A 99 10.88 11.12 -13.41
N ILE A 100 11.71 10.33 -14.10
CA ILE A 100 12.49 9.23 -13.52
C ILE A 100 13.40 9.76 -12.42
N PHE A 101 14.12 10.86 -12.67
CA PHE A 101 14.99 11.48 -11.68
C PHE A 101 14.23 12.00 -10.45
N SER A 102 13.06 12.61 -10.66
CA SER A 102 12.19 13.06 -9.56
C SER A 102 11.71 11.88 -8.71
N PHE A 103 11.18 10.82 -9.33
CA PHE A 103 10.76 9.61 -8.62
C PHE A 103 11.92 8.89 -7.93
N MET A 104 13.12 8.90 -8.51
CA MET A 104 14.32 8.36 -7.88
C MET A 104 14.64 9.12 -6.58
N LEU A 105 14.60 10.45 -6.59
CA LEU A 105 14.84 11.25 -5.37
C LEU A 105 13.74 11.02 -4.33
N VAL A 106 12.47 10.95 -4.75
CA VAL A 106 11.35 10.65 -3.85
C VAL A 106 11.55 9.27 -3.20
N ASN A 107 11.85 8.24 -3.98
CA ASN A 107 12.10 6.88 -3.45
C ASN A 107 13.32 6.83 -2.54
N LEU A 108 14.40 7.55 -2.89
CA LEU A 108 15.61 7.61 -2.06
C LEU A 108 15.30 8.20 -0.68
N PHE A 109 14.54 9.30 -0.63
CA PHE A 109 14.18 9.93 0.63
C PHE A 109 13.12 9.15 1.40
N ASP A 110 12.19 8.50 0.72
CA ASP A 110 11.17 7.64 1.35
C ASP A 110 11.81 6.41 1.99
N SER A 111 12.69 5.70 1.26
CA SER A 111 13.45 4.56 1.78
C SER A 111 14.35 4.95 2.95
N SER A 112 15.14 6.02 2.79
CA SER A 112 16.03 6.52 3.85
C SER A 112 15.24 6.96 5.09
N GLY A 113 14.16 7.73 4.89
CA GLY A 113 13.30 8.22 5.96
C GLY A 113 12.60 7.08 6.69
N THR A 114 12.12 6.08 5.95
CA THR A 114 11.49 4.89 6.52
C THR A 114 12.48 4.04 7.30
N LEU A 115 13.66 3.77 6.76
CA LEU A 115 14.70 3.02 7.46
C LEU A 115 15.11 3.70 8.77
N ILE A 116 15.32 5.02 8.76
CA ILE A 116 15.64 5.79 9.97
C ILE A 116 14.45 5.74 10.96
N GLY A 117 13.22 5.97 10.51
CA GLY A 117 12.04 5.96 11.38
C GLY A 117 11.78 4.61 12.05
N VAL A 118 11.95 3.51 11.29
CA VAL A 118 11.77 2.14 11.79
C VAL A 118 12.91 1.75 12.72
N THR A 119 14.16 2.09 12.40
CA THR A 119 15.34 1.74 13.23
C THR A 119 15.41 2.57 14.51
N ASP A 120 14.96 3.82 14.50
CA ASP A 120 14.79 4.64 15.70
C ASP A 120 13.74 4.03 16.64
N LYS A 121 12.56 3.65 16.12
CA LYS A 121 11.55 2.90 16.89
C LYS A 121 12.03 1.52 17.36
N ALA A 122 12.96 0.90 16.64
CA ALA A 122 13.62 -0.34 17.05
C ALA A 122 14.64 -0.16 18.17
N GLY A 123 15.06 1.08 18.47
CA GLY A 123 16.19 1.36 19.34
C GLY A 123 17.53 0.89 18.76
N LEU A 124 17.63 0.82 17.43
CA LEU A 124 18.82 0.43 16.69
C LEU A 124 19.58 1.63 16.11
N ALA A 125 18.95 2.81 16.08
CA ALA A 125 19.57 4.05 15.65
C ALA A 125 20.25 4.78 16.81
N ASP A 126 21.44 5.30 16.55
CA ASP A 126 22.16 6.21 17.44
C ASP A 126 21.52 7.61 17.44
N LYS A 127 21.91 8.45 18.41
CA LYS A 127 21.49 9.87 18.51
C LYS A 127 21.83 10.73 17.28
N THR A 128 22.61 10.20 16.35
CA THR A 128 23.00 10.84 15.08
C THR A 128 22.20 10.32 13.88
N GLY A 129 21.21 9.46 14.09
CA GLY A 129 20.40 8.84 13.03
C GLY A 129 21.11 7.73 12.26
N LYS A 130 22.28 7.28 12.73
CA LYS A 130 23.03 6.17 12.13
C LYS A 130 22.65 4.87 12.83
N PHE A 131 22.48 3.81 12.06
CA PHE A 131 22.25 2.46 12.59
C PHE A 131 23.26 1.48 11.98
N PRO A 132 23.54 0.35 12.64
CA PRO A 132 24.43 -0.67 12.12
C PRO A 132 24.01 -1.08 10.70
N GLN A 133 24.97 -1.23 9.80
CA GLN A 133 24.71 -1.78 8.46
C GLN A 133 23.79 -0.93 7.57
N MET A 134 23.65 0.38 7.82
CA MET A 134 22.83 1.30 7.02
C MET A 134 23.07 1.20 5.51
N LYS A 135 24.35 1.10 5.09
CA LYS A 135 24.69 0.91 3.67
C LYS A 135 24.10 -0.40 3.11
N GLN A 136 24.23 -1.50 3.86
CA GLN A 136 23.74 -2.81 3.44
C GLN A 136 22.20 -2.82 3.39
N ALA A 137 21.53 -2.10 4.30
CA ALA A 137 20.08 -1.94 4.26
C ALA A 137 19.61 -1.20 2.99
N LEU A 138 20.28 -0.09 2.63
CA LEU A 138 19.99 0.68 1.42
C LEU A 138 20.32 -0.10 0.13
N ASP A 139 21.40 -0.89 0.14
CA ASP A 139 21.77 -1.76 -0.99
C ASP A 139 20.70 -2.84 -1.22
N VAL A 140 20.19 -3.46 -0.15
CA VAL A 140 19.12 -4.47 -0.22
C VAL A 140 17.80 -3.86 -0.68
N ASP A 141 17.44 -2.68 -0.17
CA ASP A 141 16.26 -1.95 -0.60
C ASP A 141 16.31 -1.66 -2.12
N SER A 142 17.41 -1.05 -2.58
CA SER A 142 17.61 -0.75 -4.00
C SER A 142 17.58 -2.00 -4.89
N LEU A 143 18.22 -3.10 -4.44
CA LEU A 143 18.21 -4.36 -5.17
C LEU A 143 16.79 -4.95 -5.23
N SER A 144 16.02 -4.86 -4.15
CA SER A 144 14.63 -5.32 -4.10
C SER A 144 13.72 -4.47 -4.99
N SER A 145 13.95 -3.15 -5.07
CA SER A 145 13.23 -2.25 -5.98
C SER A 145 13.46 -2.61 -7.45
N VAL A 146 14.73 -2.85 -7.83
CA VAL A 146 15.10 -3.25 -9.19
C VAL A 146 14.55 -4.63 -9.52
N ALA A 147 14.69 -5.60 -8.63
CA ALA A 147 14.16 -6.95 -8.82
C ALA A 147 12.62 -6.95 -8.93
N GLY A 148 11.93 -6.21 -8.06
CA GLY A 148 10.47 -6.06 -8.12
C GLY A 148 9.99 -5.40 -9.41
N SER A 149 10.71 -4.38 -9.87
CA SER A 149 10.42 -3.71 -11.14
C SER A 149 10.66 -4.62 -12.35
N ALA A 150 11.73 -5.42 -12.33
CA ALA A 150 12.03 -6.41 -13.37
C ALA A 150 10.99 -7.55 -13.43
N MET A 151 10.38 -7.89 -12.29
CA MET A 151 9.27 -8.82 -12.19
C MET A 151 7.93 -8.22 -12.65
N GLY A 152 7.90 -6.94 -13.03
CA GLY A 152 6.73 -6.28 -13.60
C GLY A 152 5.84 -5.55 -12.59
N THR A 153 6.33 -5.34 -11.37
CA THR A 153 5.64 -4.52 -10.35
C THR A 153 6.25 -3.12 -10.28
N SER A 154 5.67 -2.22 -9.49
CA SER A 154 6.33 -0.93 -9.18
C SER A 154 7.53 -1.13 -8.24
N SER A 155 8.31 -0.07 -8.02
CA SER A 155 9.42 -0.09 -7.05
C SER A 155 8.93 -0.56 -5.67
N VAL A 156 9.53 -1.64 -5.16
CA VAL A 156 9.32 -2.13 -3.79
C VAL A 156 10.20 -1.32 -2.84
N THR A 157 9.69 -0.96 -1.66
CA THR A 157 10.39 -0.16 -0.64
C THR A 157 10.06 -0.68 0.75
N ALA A 158 10.85 -0.29 1.74
CA ALA A 158 10.51 -0.48 3.15
C ALA A 158 9.20 0.27 3.51
N TYR A 159 8.33 -0.36 4.32
CA TYR A 159 7.05 0.23 4.74
C TYR A 159 7.17 0.91 6.10
N ILE A 160 6.82 2.20 6.21
CA ILE A 160 6.88 2.98 7.47
C ILE A 160 5.93 2.42 8.53
N GLU A 161 4.83 1.82 8.10
CA GLU A 161 3.83 1.19 8.95
C GLU A 161 4.40 -0.01 9.72
N SER A 162 5.50 -0.61 9.24
CA SER A 162 6.21 -1.69 9.92
C SER A 162 6.81 -1.25 11.28
N SER A 163 6.99 0.05 11.49
CA SER A 163 7.42 0.62 12.77
C SER A 163 6.48 0.25 13.93
N SER A 164 5.17 0.13 13.66
CA SER A 164 4.17 -0.31 14.65
C SER A 164 4.41 -1.77 15.10
N GLY A 165 4.85 -2.64 14.18
CA GLY A 165 5.21 -4.02 14.50
C GLY A 165 6.48 -4.10 15.35
N VAL A 166 7.47 -3.28 15.01
CA VAL A 166 8.73 -3.16 15.75
C VAL A 166 8.51 -2.60 17.16
N ALA A 167 7.58 -1.66 17.34
CA ALA A 167 7.23 -1.07 18.64
C ALA A 167 6.68 -2.10 19.65
N ILE A 168 6.05 -3.17 19.17
CA ILE A 168 5.52 -4.28 20.00
C ILE A 168 6.60 -5.37 20.22
N GLY A 169 7.86 -5.11 19.85
CA GLY A 169 9.00 -5.99 20.14
C GLY A 169 9.39 -6.95 19.00
N ARG A 170 8.81 -6.81 17.81
CA ARG A 170 9.15 -7.64 16.64
C ARG A 170 10.43 -7.15 15.95
N ARG A 171 11.58 -7.43 16.56
CA ARG A 171 12.91 -6.90 16.12
C ARG A 171 13.79 -7.92 15.38
N THR A 172 13.42 -9.20 15.37
CA THR A 172 14.28 -10.29 14.86
C THR A 172 14.20 -10.54 13.36
N GLY A 173 13.33 -9.81 12.63
CA GLY A 173 13.10 -10.01 11.19
C GLY A 173 12.30 -11.27 10.83
N LEU A 174 12.18 -12.25 11.74
CA LEU A 174 11.41 -13.49 11.49
C LEU A 174 9.94 -13.19 11.17
N THR A 175 9.36 -12.19 11.81
CA THR A 175 8.00 -11.72 11.50
C THR A 175 7.88 -11.19 10.09
N THR A 176 8.90 -10.52 9.57
CA THR A 176 8.90 -10.01 8.18
C THR A 176 8.96 -11.17 7.19
N ILE A 177 9.77 -12.20 7.46
CA ILE A 177 9.84 -13.42 6.64
C ILE A 177 8.49 -14.15 6.63
N VAL A 178 7.89 -14.34 7.81
CA VAL A 178 6.58 -15.01 7.92
C VAL A 178 5.50 -14.20 7.19
N VAL A 179 5.49 -12.87 7.35
CA VAL A 179 4.55 -11.99 6.63
C VAL A 179 4.77 -12.09 5.13
N GLY A 180 6.01 -12.06 4.64
CA GLY A 180 6.32 -12.24 3.22
C GLY A 180 5.86 -13.59 2.67
N ALA A 181 6.07 -14.68 3.42
CA ALA A 181 5.59 -16.01 3.04
C ALA A 181 4.05 -16.08 3.01
N LEU A 182 3.37 -15.45 3.99
CA LEU A 182 1.92 -15.35 4.01
C LEU A 182 1.41 -14.54 2.80
N PHE A 183 2.05 -13.43 2.44
CA PHE A 183 1.71 -12.67 1.24
C PHE A 183 1.90 -13.49 -0.04
N LEU A 184 2.93 -14.32 -0.13
CA LEU A 184 3.09 -15.25 -1.26
C LEU A 184 1.92 -16.24 -1.33
N LEU A 185 1.49 -16.77 -0.18
CA LEU A 185 0.32 -17.65 -0.11
C LEU A 185 -0.99 -16.92 -0.47
N THR A 186 -1.11 -15.61 -0.21
CA THR A 186 -2.32 -14.85 -0.59
C THR A 186 -2.54 -14.76 -2.10
N ILE A 187 -1.54 -15.06 -2.94
CA ILE A 187 -1.72 -15.12 -4.40
C ILE A 187 -2.78 -16.18 -4.78
N PHE A 188 -2.82 -17.30 -4.06
CA PHE A 188 -3.84 -18.33 -4.27
C PHE A 188 -5.24 -17.88 -3.84
N ILE A 189 -5.31 -16.89 -2.94
CA ILE A 189 -6.53 -16.27 -2.41
C ILE A 189 -6.85 -14.96 -3.18
N SER A 190 -6.16 -14.70 -4.30
CA SER A 190 -6.34 -13.48 -5.10
C SER A 190 -7.80 -13.18 -5.50
N PRO A 191 -8.70 -14.16 -5.78
CA PRO A 191 -10.08 -13.83 -6.13
C PRO A 191 -10.84 -13.11 -5.01
N LEU A 192 -10.52 -13.41 -3.75
CA LEU A 192 -11.09 -12.70 -2.59
C LEU A 192 -10.60 -11.25 -2.52
N ALA A 193 -9.33 -11.01 -2.86
CA ALA A 193 -8.79 -9.65 -2.93
C ALA A 193 -9.42 -8.86 -4.09
N SER A 194 -9.68 -9.50 -5.24
CA SER A 194 -10.35 -8.90 -6.40
C SER A 194 -11.81 -8.55 -6.15
N MET A 195 -12.47 -9.16 -5.15
CA MET A 195 -13.83 -8.81 -4.75
C MET A 195 -13.90 -7.50 -3.94
N VAL A 196 -12.78 -7.03 -3.38
CA VAL A 196 -12.76 -5.83 -2.54
C VAL A 196 -12.89 -4.59 -3.44
N PRO A 197 -13.96 -3.80 -3.30
CA PRO A 197 -14.13 -2.62 -4.13
C PRO A 197 -13.17 -1.49 -3.73
N ALA A 198 -12.78 -0.66 -4.69
CA ALA A 198 -11.80 0.42 -4.48
C ALA A 198 -12.22 1.45 -3.40
N TYR A 199 -13.52 1.68 -3.18
CA TYR A 199 -13.99 2.57 -2.12
C TYR A 199 -13.91 1.94 -0.72
N ALA A 200 -13.87 0.61 -0.59
CA ALA A 200 -13.67 -0.06 0.70
C ALA A 200 -12.23 0.13 1.22
N THR A 201 -11.25 0.18 0.31
CA THR A 201 -9.85 0.47 0.65
C THR A 201 -9.56 1.96 0.78
N ALA A 202 -10.45 2.82 0.28
CA ALA A 202 -10.28 4.26 0.34
C ALA A 202 -10.21 4.81 1.78
N GLY A 203 -11.06 4.32 2.69
CA GLY A 203 -11.02 4.70 4.10
C GLY A 203 -9.68 4.37 4.76
N ALA A 204 -9.07 3.24 4.39
CA ALA A 204 -7.75 2.84 4.84
C ALA A 204 -6.67 3.82 4.36
N LEU A 205 -6.70 4.19 3.07
CA LEU A 205 -5.75 5.15 2.50
C LEU A 205 -5.87 6.55 3.11
N ILE A 206 -7.07 6.96 3.50
CA ILE A 206 -7.28 8.24 4.21
C ILE A 206 -6.69 8.15 5.62
N TYR A 207 -6.95 7.07 6.34
CA TYR A 207 -6.46 6.89 7.71
C TYR A 207 -4.93 6.81 7.78
N VAL A 208 -4.29 6.05 6.87
CA VAL A 208 -2.82 5.97 6.78
C VAL A 208 -2.22 7.34 6.43
N GLY A 209 -2.85 8.12 5.55
CA GLY A 209 -2.37 9.46 5.22
C GLY A 209 -2.47 10.50 6.36
N VAL A 210 -3.13 10.16 7.47
CA VAL A 210 -3.26 11.00 8.67
C VAL A 210 -2.31 10.57 9.80
N LEU A 211 -1.80 9.34 9.76
CA LEU A 211 -0.82 8.80 10.71
C LEU A 211 0.59 9.35 10.44
#